data_AF-A0A933J5E9-F1
#
_entry.id   AF-A0A933J5E9-F1
#
_cell.length_a   1.000
_cell.length_b   1.000
_cell.length_c   1.000
_cell.angle_alpha   90.00
_cell.angle_beta   90.00
_cell.angle_gamma   90.00
#
_symmetry.space_group_name_H-M   'P 1'
#
loop_
_entity.id
_entity.type
_entity.pdbx_description
1 polymer ?
#
loop_
_entity_poly.entity_id
_entity_poly.type
_entity_poly.pdbx_seq_one_letter_code
_entity_poly.pdbx_strand_id
1 'polypeptide(L)'
;MDTVHVSIEFPRDVFSALRQDPDNFVREMRLAAAVKWYEMRTISQAKAAEVAGVSRAEFLSALARFNVSPFQYDAAEIVQEGNGG
;
A
#
# COMPACT_ATOMS: atom_id res chain seq x y z
N MET A 1 -11.86 14.82 8.33
CA MET A 1 -11.52 13.42 8.65
C MET A 1 -10.98 13.43 10.06
N ASP A 2 -11.58 12.62 10.93
CA ASP A 2 -11.08 12.46 12.28
C ASP A 2 -9.81 11.59 12.22
N THR A 3 -8.80 11.96 12.99
CA THR A 3 -7.50 11.27 12.99
C THR A 3 -7.21 10.72 14.38
N VAL A 4 -6.47 9.62 14.40
CA VAL A 4 -6.00 8.96 15.63
C VAL A 4 -4.48 8.94 15.60
N HIS A 5 -3.84 9.28 16.71
CA HIS A 5 -2.40 9.15 16.86
C HIS A 5 -2.05 7.75 17.39
N VAL A 6 -1.09 7.10 16.74
CA VAL A 6 -0.59 5.77 17.12
C VAL A 6 0.90 5.88 17.38
N SER A 7 1.37 5.37 18.52
CA SER A 7 2.80 5.32 18.87
C SER A 7 3.34 3.90 18.72
N ILE A 8 4.51 3.76 18.07
CA ILE A 8 5.16 2.49 17.78
C ILE A 8 6.65 2.64 18.09
N GLU A 9 7.25 1.64 18.72
CA GLU A 9 8.69 1.61 19.04
C GLU A 9 9.47 0.84 17.98
N PHE A 10 10.66 1.34 17.65
CA PHE A 10 11.60 0.70 16.72
C PHE A 10 13.02 0.70 17.29
N PRO A 11 13.84 -0.31 16.92
CA PRO A 11 15.28 -0.24 17.12
C PRO A 11 15.86 1.05 16.51
N ARG A 12 16.73 1.76 17.25
CA ARG A 12 17.29 3.05 16.79
C ARG A 12 18.08 2.95 15.49
N ASP A 13 18.67 1.80 15.23
CA ASP A 13 19.47 1.51 14.05
C ASP A 13 18.64 1.23 12.78
N VAL A 14 17.31 1.13 12.88
CA VAL A 14 16.46 0.95 11.69
C VAL A 14 16.58 2.14 10.73
N PHE A 15 16.68 3.36 11.27
CA PHE A 15 16.77 4.59 10.51
C PHE A 15 18.09 4.65 9.72
N SER A 16 19.20 4.23 10.34
CA SER A 16 20.50 4.16 9.67
C SER A 16 20.57 3.02 8.67
N ALA A 17 19.98 1.86 8.98
CA ALA A 17 19.91 0.72 8.07
C ALA A 17 19.15 1.05 6.78
N LEU A 18 18.05 1.81 6.89
CA LEU A 18 17.24 2.23 5.75
C LEU A 18 17.69 3.57 5.13
N ARG A 19 18.63 4.27 5.77
CA ARG A 19 19.10 5.62 5.39
C ARG A 19 17.96 6.63 5.29
N GLN A 20 17.06 6.62 6.28
CA GLN A 20 15.89 7.50 6.35
C GLN A 20 15.88 8.24 7.68
N ASP A 21 15.47 9.51 7.65
CA ASP A 21 15.02 10.20 8.86
C ASP A 21 13.66 9.65 9.34
N PRO A 22 13.26 9.94 10.60
CA PRO A 22 12.00 9.41 11.16
C PRO A 22 10.75 9.76 10.35
N ASP A 23 10.65 10.97 9.80
CA ASP A 23 9.47 11.41 9.05
C ASP A 23 9.34 10.64 7.73
N ASN A 24 10.44 10.50 7.00
CA ASN A 24 10.48 9.70 5.78
C ASN A 24 10.26 8.20 6.04
N PHE A 25 10.80 7.67 7.14
CA PHE A 25 10.56 6.30 7.56
C PHE A 25 9.07 6.04 7.80
N VAL A 26 8.40 6.90 8.58
CA VAL A 26 6.97 6.74 8.88
C VAL A 26 6.13 6.85 7.60
N ARG A 27 6.45 7.77 6.70
CA ARG A 27 5.76 7.90 5.41
C ARG A 27 5.91 6.65 4.54
N GLU A 28 7.13 6.13 4.39
CA GLU A 28 7.37 4.92 3.59
C GLU A 28 6.78 3.66 4.25
N MET A 29 6.83 3.55 5.57
CA MET A 29 6.16 2.47 6.31
C MET A 29 4.64 2.50 6.09
N ARG A 30 4.03 3.69 6.19
CA ARG A 30 2.58 3.88 5.99
C ARG A 30 2.18 3.52 4.56
N LEU A 31 2.99 3.90 3.56
CA LEU A 31 2.79 3.54 2.17
C LEU A 31 2.92 2.02 1.96
N ALA A 32 3.98 1.39 2.49
CA ALA A 32 4.20 -0.04 2.38
C ALA A 32 3.04 -0.86 3.00
N ALA A 33 2.52 -0.44 4.15
CA ALA A 33 1.37 -1.06 4.79
C ALA A 33 0.10 -0.93 3.91
N ALA A 34 -0.17 0.26 3.38
CA ALA A 34 -1.31 0.49 2.48
C ALA A 34 -1.23 -0.36 1.21
N VAL A 35 -0.04 -0.46 0.60
CA VAL A 35 0.20 -1.33 -0.55
C VAL A 35 -0.06 -2.79 -0.19
N LYS A 36 0.43 -3.24 0.97
CA LYS A 36 0.24 -4.63 1.39
C LYS A 36 -1.22 -4.96 1.66
N TRP A 37 -1.96 -4.08 2.34
CA TRP A 37 -3.39 -4.27 2.56
C TRP A 37 -4.20 -4.25 1.27
N TYR A 38 -3.80 -3.43 0.30
CA TYR A 38 -4.40 -3.45 -1.03
C TYR A 38 -4.10 -4.76 -1.76
N GLU A 39 -2.84 -5.22 -1.78
CA GLU A 39 -2.44 -6.49 -2.40
C GLU A 39 -3.23 -7.68 -1.81
N MET A 40 -3.39 -7.69 -0.49
CA MET A 40 -4.17 -8.70 0.24
C MET A 40 -5.69 -8.52 0.13
N ARG A 41 -6.16 -7.56 -0.67
CA ARG A 41 -7.59 -7.20 -0.84
C ARG A 41 -8.32 -6.88 0.46
N THR A 42 -7.59 -6.46 1.49
CA THR A 42 -8.15 -6.05 2.78
C THR A 42 -8.82 -4.68 2.68
N ILE A 43 -8.29 -3.80 1.82
CA ILE A 43 -8.83 -2.46 1.58
C ILE A 43 -8.88 -2.14 0.09
N SER A 44 -9.78 -1.23 -0.31
CA SER A 44 -9.87 -0.74 -1.67
C SER A 44 -8.69 0.18 -2.02
N GLN A 45 -8.42 0.37 -3.32
CA GLN A 45 -7.37 1.29 -3.80
C GLN A 45 -7.56 2.72 -3.28
N ALA A 46 -8.80 3.22 -3.24
CA ALA A 46 -9.10 4.56 -2.73
C ALA A 46 -8.79 4.66 -1.23
N LYS A 47 -9.17 3.65 -0.44
CA LYS A 47 -8.84 3.61 0.99
C LYS A 47 -7.34 3.45 1.21
N ALA A 48 -6.64 2.69 0.39
CA ALA A 48 -5.19 2.55 0.48
C ALA A 48 -4.46 3.87 0.19
N ALA A 49 -4.87 4.65 -0.80
CA ALA A 49 -4.31 5.98 -1.07
C ALA A 49 -4.55 6.95 0.12
N GLU A 50 -5.76 6.95 0.68
CA GLU A 50 -6.10 7.72 1.89
C GLU A 50 -5.25 7.28 3.10
N VAL A 51 -5.14 5.97 3.32
CA VAL A 51 -4.31 5.39 4.38
C VAL A 51 -2.84 5.68 4.16
N ALA A 52 -2.34 5.78 2.92
CA ALA A 52 -0.96 6.19 2.64
C ALA A 52 -0.76 7.71 2.77
N GLY A 53 -1.83 8.51 2.80
CA GLY A 53 -1.75 9.97 2.82
C GLY A 53 -1.27 10.56 1.49
N VAL A 54 -1.57 9.91 0.38
CA VAL A 54 -1.17 10.33 -0.98
C VAL A 54 -2.37 10.39 -1.92
N SER A 55 -2.21 11.06 -3.05
CA SER A 55 -3.22 11.04 -4.10
C SER A 55 -3.36 9.63 -4.71
N ARG A 56 -4.48 9.38 -5.38
CA ARG A 56 -4.70 8.11 -6.10
C ARG A 56 -3.63 7.85 -7.17
N ALA A 57 -3.19 8.89 -7.87
CA ALA A 57 -2.15 8.78 -8.91
C ALA A 57 -0.78 8.41 -8.32
N GLU A 58 -0.41 9.02 -7.19
CA GLU A 58 0.81 8.66 -6.45
C GLU A 58 0.73 7.23 -5.91
N PHE A 59 -0.43 6.80 -5.41
CA PHE A 59 -0.61 5.42 -4.96
C PHE A 59 -0.47 4.41 -6.10
N LEU A 60 -1.08 4.66 -7.26
CA LEU A 60 -0.89 3.81 -8.45
C LEU A 60 0.58 3.71 -8.87
N SER A 61 1.31 4.83 -8.78
CA SER A 61 2.75 4.87 -9.05
C SER A 61 3.55 4.07 -8.02
N ALA A 62 3.12 4.09 -6.76
CA ALA A 62 3.72 3.29 -5.70
C ALA A 62 3.52 1.78 -5.91
N LEU A 63 2.35 1.34 -6.39
CA LEU A 63 2.12 -0.09 -6.66
C LEU A 63 3.20 -0.67 -7.60
N ALA A 64 3.61 0.08 -8.62
CA ALA A 64 4.72 -0.32 -9.49
C ALA A 64 6.07 -0.43 -8.74
N ARG A 65 6.39 0.51 -7.83
CA ARG A 65 7.60 0.47 -6.99
C ARG A 65 7.65 -0.78 -6.10
N PHE A 66 6.49 -1.25 -5.65
CA PHE A 66 6.34 -2.43 -4.80
C PHE A 66 6.08 -3.73 -5.58
N ASN A 67 6.09 -3.69 -6.92
CA ASN A 67 5.78 -4.83 -7.79
C ASN A 67 4.40 -5.46 -7.52
N VAL A 68 3.41 -4.62 -7.22
CA VAL A 68 2.01 -5.01 -6.99
C VAL A 68 1.17 -4.58 -8.19
N SER A 69 0.33 -5.48 -8.70
CA SER A 69 -0.61 -5.17 -9.79
C SER A 69 -1.61 -4.08 -9.37
N PRO A 70 -1.88 -3.06 -10.21
CA PRO A 70 -2.95 -2.08 -9.96
C PRO A 70 -4.35 -2.66 -10.19
N PHE A 71 -4.43 -3.92 -10.63
CA PHE A 71 -5.66 -4.66 -10.83
C PHE A 71 -5.70 -5.84 -9.86
N GLN A 72 -6.76 -5.90 -9.06
CA GLN A 72 -7.08 -7.06 -8.23
C GLN A 72 -7.92 -8.04 -9.06
N TYR A 73 -7.34 -8.66 -10.09
CA TYR A 73 -8.04 -9.73 -10.83
C TYR A 73 -8.14 -10.97 -9.94
N ASP A 74 -9.30 -11.61 -9.91
CA ASP A 74 -9.43 -12.93 -9.30
C ASP A 74 -8.94 -14.02 -10.24
N ALA A 75 -8.16 -14.98 -9.74
CA ALA A 75 -7.80 -16.15 -10.53
C ALA A 75 -9.06 -16.94 -10.99
N ALA A 76 -10.17 -16.78 -10.27
CA ALA A 76 -11.48 -17.31 -10.60
C ALA A 76 -12.22 -16.54 -11.71
N GLU A 77 -11.92 -15.25 -11.94
CA GLU A 77 -12.57 -14.45 -12.99
C GLU A 77 -12.03 -14.79 -14.40
N ILE A 78 -10.78 -15.27 -14.50
CA ILE A 78 -10.14 -15.61 -15.78
C ILE A 78 -10.80 -16.82 -16.46
N VAL A 79 -11.47 -17.70 -15.69
CA VAL A 79 -12.08 -18.94 -16.23
C VAL A 79 -13.46 -18.67 -16.86
N GLN A 80 -14.08 -17.51 -16.62
CA GLN A 80 -15.45 -17.25 -17.08
C GLN A 80 -15.54 -16.56 -18.44
N GLU A 81 -14.46 -15.91 -18.92
CA GLU A 81 -14.44 -15.32 -20.27
C GLU A 81 -14.12 -16.33 -21.38
N GLY A 82 -13.65 -17.54 -21.06
CA GLY A 82 -13.33 -18.58 -22.04
C GLY A 82 -14.49 -19.51 -22.44
N ASN A 83 -15.65 -19.42 -21.77
CA ASN A 83 -16.79 -20.34 -21.96
C ASN A 83 -18.14 -19.62 -22.18
N GLY A 84 -18.15 -18.31 -22.42
CA GLY A 84 -19.33 -17.56 -22.88
C GLY A 84 -19.23 -17.32 -24.39
N GLY A 85 -20.05 -18.02 -25.17
CA GLY A 85 -20.08 -17.98 -26.64
C GLY A 85 -20.53 -16.68 -27.27
#